data_AF-A0A1S6IMQ4-F1
#
_entry.id   AF-A0A1S6IMQ4-F1
#
_cell.length_a   1.000
_cell.length_b   1.000
_cell.length_c   1.000
_cell.angle_alpha   90.00
_cell.angle_beta   90.00
_cell.angle_gamma   90.00
#
_symmetry.space_group_name_H-M   'P 1'
#
loop_
_entity.id
_entity.type
_entity.pdbx_description
1 polymer ?
#
loop_
_entity_poly.entity_id
_entity_poly.type
_entity_poly.pdbx_seq_one_letter_code
_entity_poly.pdbx_strand_id
1 'polypeptide(L)'
;MGLTPVDIQHKEFDIKMRGYDKEQVNNFLESVKQEFEQLIKSKKELDKKVNLLENRVSHFEGLQDTLNKSIVVAQEAADRLKINTHEEADFILLEAEKSANKLLKESAEKANQLMKETEKVRQESSQFKQALLALIESQLALVNNEKWNLLLTKTPERDVLAPTLEEIMGKNTNIQTMAVEISEETK
;
A
#
# COMPACT_ATOMS: atom_id res chain seq x y z
N MET A 1 -73.38 -27.37 32.94
CA MET A 1 -74.47 -26.91 33.83
C MET A 1 -74.81 -28.08 34.73
N GLY A 2 -74.60 -27.90 36.03
CA GLY A 2 -74.84 -28.88 37.08
C GLY A 2 -75.12 -28.11 38.37
N LEU A 3 -75.65 -28.80 39.39
CA LEU A 3 -76.03 -28.21 40.67
C LEU A 3 -74.97 -27.25 41.20
N THR A 4 -75.40 -26.09 41.71
CA THR A 4 -74.56 -25.15 42.45
C THR A 4 -74.67 -25.41 43.95
N PRO A 5 -73.71 -24.94 44.77
CA PRO A 5 -73.83 -24.99 46.22
C PRO A 5 -75.12 -24.34 46.75
N VAL A 6 -75.58 -23.30 46.06
CA VAL A 6 -76.84 -22.60 46.36
C VAL A 6 -78.05 -23.49 46.06
N ASP A 7 -78.00 -24.28 44.98
CA ASP A 7 -79.06 -25.23 44.62
C ASP A 7 -79.14 -26.39 45.63
N ILE A 8 -78.01 -26.79 46.22
CA ILE A 8 -77.96 -27.81 47.29
C ILE A 8 -78.58 -27.26 48.58
N GLN A 9 -78.33 -25.99 48.91
CA GLN A 9 -78.82 -25.35 50.12
C GLN A 9 -80.35 -25.11 50.12
N HIS A 10 -80.92 -24.78 48.96
CA HIS A 10 -82.36 -24.51 48.82
C HIS A 10 -83.17 -25.76 48.41
N LYS A 11 -82.56 -26.95 48.47
CA LYS A 11 -83.23 -28.17 48.03
C LYS A 11 -84.25 -28.65 49.07
N GLU A 12 -85.53 -28.53 48.73
CA GLU A 12 -86.61 -29.10 49.52
C GLU A 12 -86.97 -30.53 49.06
N PHE A 13 -87.34 -31.38 50.02
CA PHE A 13 -87.74 -32.76 49.80
C PHE A 13 -89.14 -33.03 50.37
N ASP A 14 -89.96 -33.77 49.61
CA ASP A 14 -91.30 -34.19 50.05
C ASP A 14 -91.24 -35.17 51.24
N ILE A 15 -92.17 -35.01 52.18
CA ILE A 15 -92.26 -35.86 53.37
C ILE A 15 -93.10 -37.10 53.04
N LYS A 16 -92.56 -38.29 53.27
CA LYS A 16 -93.29 -39.58 53.16
C LYS A 16 -93.25 -40.34 54.48
N MET A 17 -94.29 -41.13 54.78
CA MET A 17 -94.50 -41.84 56.06
C MET A 17 -93.35 -42.79 56.48
N ARG A 18 -92.47 -43.18 55.54
CA ARG A 18 -91.24 -43.95 55.76
C ARG A 18 -90.07 -43.31 54.99
N GLY A 19 -89.65 -42.13 55.42
CA GLY A 19 -88.55 -41.35 54.82
C GLY A 19 -87.27 -41.37 55.65
N TYR A 20 -86.20 -40.80 55.10
CA TYR A 20 -84.96 -40.53 55.83
C TYR A 20 -85.19 -39.47 56.92
N ASP A 21 -84.35 -39.53 57.96
CA ASP A 21 -84.32 -38.50 59.00
C ASP A 21 -83.88 -37.15 58.40
N LYS A 22 -84.72 -36.14 58.58
CA LYS A 22 -84.48 -34.80 58.04
C LYS A 22 -83.22 -34.15 58.61
N GLU A 23 -82.93 -34.32 59.90
CA GLU A 23 -81.72 -33.72 60.50
C GLU A 23 -80.46 -34.36 59.91
N GLN A 24 -80.44 -35.69 59.79
CA GLN A 24 -79.28 -36.38 59.22
C GLN A 24 -79.05 -36.01 57.75
N VAL A 25 -80.13 -35.91 56.97
CA VAL A 25 -80.04 -35.47 55.56
C VAL A 25 -79.56 -34.03 55.46
N ASN A 26 -80.06 -33.12 56.28
CA ASN A 26 -79.62 -31.72 56.28
C ASN A 26 -78.15 -31.57 56.67
N ASN A 27 -77.69 -32.30 57.70
CA ASN A 27 -76.28 -32.31 58.10
C ASN A 27 -75.36 -32.84 57.00
N PHE A 28 -75.80 -33.87 56.27
CA PHE A 28 -75.07 -34.40 55.12
C PHE A 28 -75.04 -33.39 53.97
N LEU A 29 -76.17 -32.74 53.64
CA LEU A 29 -76.24 -31.72 52.58
C LEU A 29 -75.35 -30.51 52.88
N GLU A 30 -75.22 -30.09 54.14
CA GLU A 30 -74.29 -29.02 54.52
C GLU A 30 -72.82 -29.43 54.30
N SER A 31 -72.48 -30.68 54.63
CA SER A 31 -71.13 -31.23 54.38
C SER A 31 -70.84 -31.32 52.87
N VAL A 32 -71.80 -31.81 52.09
CA VAL A 32 -71.70 -31.89 50.62
C VAL A 32 -71.55 -30.49 50.03
N LYS A 33 -72.33 -29.52 50.50
CA LYS A 33 -72.23 -28.12 50.06
C LYS A 33 -70.82 -27.57 50.31
N GLN A 34 -70.26 -27.75 51.51
CA GLN A 34 -68.91 -27.28 51.84
C GLN A 34 -67.84 -27.91 50.94
N GLU A 35 -67.88 -29.23 50.72
CA GLU A 35 -66.94 -29.89 49.80
C GLU A 35 -67.12 -29.39 48.36
N PHE A 36 -68.36 -29.17 47.92
CA PHE A 36 -68.64 -28.69 46.57
C PHE A 36 -68.15 -27.26 46.35
N GLU A 37 -68.27 -26.38 47.36
CA GLU A 37 -67.68 -25.03 47.34
C GLU A 37 -66.15 -25.09 47.25
N GLN A 38 -65.51 -25.96 48.04
CA GLN A 38 -64.07 -26.17 47.99
C GLN A 38 -63.62 -26.69 46.63
N LEU A 39 -64.35 -27.65 46.05
CA LEU A 39 -64.07 -28.20 44.73
C LEU A 39 -64.17 -27.14 43.63
N ILE A 40 -65.22 -26.30 43.65
CA ILE A 40 -65.38 -25.20 42.69
C ILE A 40 -64.24 -24.19 42.83
N LYS A 41 -63.86 -23.84 44.07
CA LYS A 41 -62.73 -22.94 44.32
C LYS A 41 -61.43 -23.53 43.78
N SER A 42 -61.14 -24.79 44.10
CA SER A 42 -59.94 -25.49 43.63
C SER A 42 -59.90 -25.59 42.11
N LYS A 43 -61.02 -25.94 41.46
CA LYS A 43 -61.12 -25.95 39.99
C LYS A 43 -60.78 -24.59 39.40
N LYS A 44 -61.33 -23.50 39.95
CA LYS A 44 -61.06 -22.14 39.48
C LYS A 44 -59.59 -21.75 39.65
N GLU A 45 -58.94 -22.18 40.72
CA GLU A 45 -57.50 -21.97 40.93
C GLU A 45 -56.65 -22.80 39.95
N LEU A 46 -57.05 -24.06 39.69
CA LEU A 46 -56.40 -24.92 38.71
C LEU A 46 -56.54 -24.34 37.29
N ASP A 47 -57.74 -23.92 36.89
CA ASP A 47 -57.99 -23.32 35.58
C ASP A 47 -57.15 -22.05 35.37
N LYS A 48 -56.99 -21.22 36.41
CA LYS A 48 -56.08 -20.06 36.37
C LYS A 48 -54.63 -20.49 36.16
N LYS A 49 -54.19 -21.54 36.85
CA LYS A 49 -52.81 -22.05 36.74
C LYS A 49 -52.55 -22.67 35.37
N VAL A 50 -53.51 -23.41 34.82
CA VAL A 50 -53.43 -23.98 33.47
C VAL A 50 -53.30 -22.84 32.44
N ASN A 51 -54.19 -21.85 32.47
CA ASN A 51 -54.10 -20.71 31.56
C ASN A 51 -52.76 -19.97 31.68
N LEU A 52 -52.23 -19.80 32.90
CA LEU A 52 -50.91 -19.18 33.09
C LEU A 52 -49.79 -20.01 32.45
N LEU A 53 -49.81 -21.33 32.65
CA LEU A 53 -48.81 -22.24 32.11
C LEU A 53 -48.89 -22.31 30.58
N GLU A 54 -50.08 -22.39 30.01
CA GLU A 54 -50.31 -22.38 28.55
C GLU A 54 -49.75 -21.09 27.92
N ASN A 55 -50.00 -19.93 28.54
CA ASN A 55 -49.42 -18.66 28.07
C ASN A 55 -47.88 -18.66 28.13
N ARG A 56 -47.28 -19.24 29.18
CA ARG A 56 -45.81 -19.35 29.28
C ARG A 56 -45.26 -20.29 28.22
N VAL A 57 -45.91 -21.43 27.97
CA VAL A 57 -45.50 -22.37 26.93
C VAL A 57 -45.54 -21.69 25.57
N SER A 58 -46.64 -21.01 25.22
CA SER A 58 -46.75 -20.28 23.95
C SER A 58 -45.67 -19.19 23.81
N HIS A 59 -45.36 -18.48 24.89
CA HIS A 59 -44.26 -17.50 24.88
C HIS A 59 -42.90 -18.15 24.60
N PHE A 60 -42.61 -19.30 25.22
CA PHE A 60 -41.37 -20.04 24.97
C PHE A 60 -41.30 -20.61 23.56
N GLU A 61 -42.41 -21.10 23.00
CA GLU A 61 -42.46 -21.55 21.60
C GLU A 61 -42.15 -20.40 20.63
N GLY A 62 -42.72 -19.21 20.87
CA GLY A 62 -42.41 -18.02 20.06
C GLY A 62 -40.95 -17.56 20.20
N LEU A 63 -40.38 -17.67 21.40
CA LEU A 63 -38.97 -17.38 21.64
C LEU A 63 -38.06 -18.40 20.93
N GLN A 64 -38.41 -19.68 20.96
CA GLN A 64 -37.69 -20.74 20.27
C GLN A 64 -37.70 -20.54 18.75
N ASP A 65 -38.85 -20.19 18.17
CA ASP A 65 -38.96 -19.88 16.74
C ASP A 65 -38.11 -18.67 16.34
N THR A 66 -38.15 -17.61 17.15
CA THR A 66 -37.31 -16.42 16.95
C THR A 66 -35.83 -16.76 17.02
N LEU A 67 -35.42 -17.55 18.03
CA LEU A 67 -34.04 -17.98 18.19
C LEU A 67 -33.56 -18.82 16.99
N ASN A 68 -34.39 -19.76 16.53
CA ASN A 68 -34.07 -20.58 15.36
C ASN A 68 -33.89 -19.71 14.11
N LYS A 69 -34.78 -18.73 13.88
CA LYS A 69 -34.64 -17.77 12.78
C LYS A 69 -33.35 -16.95 12.90
N SER A 70 -33.01 -16.47 14.09
CA SER A 70 -31.76 -15.74 14.32
C SER A 70 -30.53 -16.59 14.05
N ILE A 71 -30.53 -17.88 14.42
CA ILE A 71 -29.44 -18.82 14.13
C ILE A 71 -29.27 -19.00 12.63
N VAL A 72 -30.36 -19.20 11.89
CA VAL A 72 -30.30 -19.36 10.42
C VAL A 72 -29.74 -18.10 9.76
N VAL A 73 -30.25 -16.92 10.15
CA VAL A 73 -29.73 -15.63 9.62
C VAL A 73 -28.25 -15.45 9.95
N ALA A 74 -27.82 -15.81 11.16
CA ALA A 74 -26.42 -15.74 11.55
C ALA A 74 -25.54 -16.71 10.73
N GLN A 75 -26.01 -17.93 10.47
CA GLN A 75 -25.33 -18.90 9.62
C GLN A 75 -25.19 -18.39 8.18
N GLU A 76 -26.28 -17.89 7.58
CA GLU A 76 -26.21 -17.32 6.22
C GLU A 76 -25.29 -16.10 6.16
N ALA A 77 -25.28 -15.25 7.19
CA ALA A 77 -24.37 -14.11 7.27
C ALA A 77 -22.91 -14.56 7.37
N ALA A 78 -22.63 -15.60 8.15
CA ALA A 78 -21.30 -16.19 8.26
C ALA A 78 -20.84 -16.81 6.93
N ASP A 79 -21.73 -17.53 6.24
CA ASP A 79 -21.43 -18.14 4.93
C ASP A 79 -21.18 -17.06 3.87
N ARG A 80 -22.03 -16.02 3.81
CA ARG A 80 -21.81 -14.86 2.93
C ARG A 80 -20.47 -14.18 3.21
N LEU A 81 -20.14 -13.96 4.49
CA LEU A 81 -18.86 -13.37 4.88
C LEU A 81 -17.69 -14.25 4.43
N LYS A 82 -17.79 -15.57 4.60
CA LYS A 82 -16.74 -16.51 4.18
C LYS A 82 -16.52 -16.50 2.67
N ILE A 83 -17.58 -16.48 1.87
CA ILE A 83 -17.48 -16.40 0.41
C ILE A 83 -16.83 -15.08 -0.01
N ASN A 84 -17.35 -13.95 0.48
CA ASN A 84 -16.83 -12.62 0.14
C ASN A 84 -15.37 -12.45 0.55
N THR A 85 -14.97 -12.97 1.72
CA THR A 85 -13.58 -12.88 2.18
C THR A 85 -12.63 -13.75 1.34
N HIS A 86 -13.09 -14.90 0.84
CA HIS A 86 -12.30 -15.69 -0.11
C HIS A 86 -12.15 -14.98 -1.46
N GLU A 87 -13.23 -14.46 -2.03
CA GLU A 87 -13.17 -13.71 -3.30
C GLU A 87 -12.28 -12.46 -3.18
N GLU A 88 -12.41 -11.71 -2.08
CA GLU A 88 -11.57 -10.53 -1.82
C GLU A 88 -10.10 -10.92 -1.63
N ALA A 89 -9.82 -12.02 -0.92
CA ALA A 89 -8.44 -12.50 -0.75
C ALA A 89 -7.79 -12.90 -2.08
N ASP A 90 -8.54 -13.61 -2.94
CA ASP A 90 -8.09 -13.99 -4.27
C ASP A 90 -7.86 -12.76 -5.16
N PHE A 91 -8.73 -11.75 -5.06
CA PHE A 91 -8.56 -10.48 -5.76
C PHE A 91 -7.30 -9.73 -5.30
N ILE A 92 -7.09 -9.61 -3.98
CA ILE A 92 -5.89 -8.98 -3.41
C ILE A 92 -4.63 -9.70 -3.87
N LEU A 93 -4.64 -11.04 -3.88
CA LEU A 93 -3.50 -11.84 -4.35
C LEU A 93 -3.19 -11.54 -5.82
N LEU A 94 -4.22 -11.55 -6.67
CA LEU A 94 -4.08 -11.28 -8.10
C LEU A 94 -3.54 -9.85 -8.36
N GLU A 95 -4.05 -8.87 -7.63
CA GLU A 95 -3.61 -7.47 -7.76
C GLU A 95 -2.17 -7.27 -7.26
N ALA A 96 -1.81 -7.93 -6.16
CA ALA A 96 -0.44 -7.94 -5.63
C ALA A 96 0.53 -8.60 -6.62
N GLU A 97 0.17 -9.75 -7.21
CA GLU A 97 0.98 -10.43 -8.22
C GLU A 97 1.15 -9.56 -9.47
N LYS A 98 0.07 -8.94 -9.96
CA LYS A 98 0.12 -8.03 -11.11
C LYS A 98 1.03 -6.83 -10.85
N SER A 99 0.93 -6.24 -9.65
CA SER A 99 1.75 -5.10 -9.24
C SER A 99 3.22 -5.49 -9.08
N ALA A 100 3.51 -6.64 -8.49
CA ALA A 100 4.86 -7.17 -8.36
C ALA A 100 5.48 -7.45 -9.74
N ASN A 101 4.75 -8.08 -10.65
CA ASN A 101 5.20 -8.34 -12.02
C ASN A 101 5.49 -7.03 -12.78
N LYS A 102 4.63 -6.02 -12.62
CA LYS A 102 4.85 -4.69 -13.20
C LYS A 102 6.14 -4.07 -12.66
N LEU A 103 6.34 -4.09 -11.34
CA LEU A 103 7.54 -3.56 -10.70
C LEU A 103 8.82 -4.27 -11.16
N LEU A 104 8.79 -5.60 -11.27
CA LEU A 104 9.92 -6.39 -11.78
C LEU A 104 10.25 -6.03 -13.23
N LYS A 105 9.22 -5.89 -14.07
CA LYS A 105 9.40 -5.50 -15.47
C LYS A 105 10.03 -4.10 -15.58
N GLU A 106 9.49 -3.12 -14.86
CA GLU A 106 10.02 -1.76 -14.84
C GLU A 106 11.47 -1.72 -14.31
N SER A 107 11.77 -2.52 -13.29
CA SER A 107 13.13 -2.62 -12.72
C SER A 107 14.10 -3.26 -13.70
N ALA A 108 13.69 -4.30 -14.42
CA ALA A 108 14.50 -4.94 -15.46
C ALA A 108 14.74 -4.00 -16.65
N GLU A 109 13.74 -3.23 -17.06
CA GLU A 109 13.89 -2.21 -18.11
C GLU A 109 14.88 -1.12 -17.69
N LYS A 110 14.78 -0.60 -16.46
CA LYS A 110 15.74 0.37 -15.91
C LYS A 110 17.15 -0.19 -15.81
N ALA A 111 17.30 -1.43 -15.35
CA ALA A 111 18.61 -2.09 -15.26
C ALA A 111 19.25 -2.20 -16.66
N ASN A 112 18.48 -2.61 -17.66
CA ASN A 112 18.96 -2.70 -19.04
C ASN A 112 19.34 -1.33 -19.62
N GLN A 113 18.58 -0.27 -19.30
CA GLN A 113 18.93 1.10 -19.70
C GLN A 113 20.25 1.54 -19.06
N LEU A 114 20.40 1.35 -17.75
CA LEU A 114 21.62 1.70 -17.03
C LEU A 114 22.84 0.93 -17.55
N MET A 115 22.69 -0.35 -17.89
CA MET A 115 23.75 -1.14 -18.52
C MET A 115 24.17 -0.57 -19.88
N LYS A 116 23.20 -0.15 -20.72
CA LYS A 116 23.50 0.48 -22.01
C LYS A 116 24.22 1.82 -21.83
N GLU A 117 23.78 2.64 -20.89
CA GLU A 117 24.43 3.92 -20.57
C GLU A 117 25.85 3.70 -20.05
N THR A 118 26.05 2.73 -19.16
CA THR A 118 27.37 2.37 -18.63
C THR A 118 28.32 1.93 -19.75
N GLU A 119 27.84 1.08 -20.67
CA GLU A 119 28.65 0.64 -21.81
C GLU A 119 28.99 1.80 -22.75
N LYS A 120 28.04 2.70 -23.00
CA LYS A 120 28.29 3.92 -23.79
C LYS A 120 29.39 4.79 -23.16
N VAL A 121 29.29 5.08 -21.86
CA VAL A 121 30.30 5.88 -21.14
C VAL A 121 31.66 5.19 -21.15
N ARG A 122 31.69 3.85 -21.02
CA ARG A 122 32.92 3.06 -21.10
C ARG A 122 33.57 3.18 -22.49
N GLN A 123 32.78 3.11 -23.56
CA GLN A 123 33.26 3.27 -24.93
C GLN A 123 33.80 4.68 -25.19
N GLU A 124 33.06 5.71 -24.77
CA GLU A 124 33.47 7.12 -24.87
C GLU A 124 34.78 7.37 -24.10
N SER A 125 34.90 6.83 -22.88
CA SER A 125 36.12 6.92 -22.08
C SER A 125 37.32 6.24 -22.75
N SER A 126 37.09 5.08 -23.38
CA SER A 126 38.14 4.36 -24.12
C SER A 126 38.60 5.14 -25.35
N GLN A 127 37.68 5.72 -26.12
CA GLN A 127 38.00 6.56 -27.27
C GLN A 127 38.74 7.83 -26.87
N PHE A 128 38.29 8.50 -25.80
CA PHE A 128 38.96 9.66 -25.24
C PHE A 128 40.40 9.34 -24.82
N LYS A 129 40.60 8.22 -24.11
CA LYS A 129 41.94 7.75 -23.73
C LYS A 129 42.84 7.53 -24.95
N GLN A 130 42.35 6.89 -26.01
CA GLN A 130 43.11 6.67 -27.24
C GLN A 130 43.46 7.98 -27.93
N ALA A 131 42.51 8.91 -28.03
CA ALA A 131 42.74 10.23 -28.62
C ALA A 131 43.77 11.05 -27.83
N LEU A 132 43.73 10.99 -26.50
CA LEU A 132 44.69 11.65 -25.63
C LEU A 132 46.10 11.08 -25.78
N LEU A 133 46.24 9.75 -25.83
CA LEU A 133 47.54 9.12 -26.07
C LEU A 133 48.13 9.53 -27.42
N ALA A 134 47.33 9.49 -28.50
CA ALA A 134 47.77 9.91 -29.82
C ALA A 134 48.18 11.39 -29.86
N LEU A 135 47.47 12.27 -29.13
CA LEU A 135 47.84 13.67 -28.99
C LEU A 135 49.19 13.82 -28.29
N ILE A 136 49.39 13.14 -27.15
CA ILE A 136 50.64 13.19 -26.39
C ILE A 136 51.81 12.65 -27.23
N GLU A 137 51.63 11.53 -27.93
CA GLU A 137 52.64 10.95 -28.82
C GLU A 137 53.03 11.93 -29.94
N SER A 138 52.06 12.60 -30.54
CA SER A 138 52.29 13.66 -31.54
C SER A 138 53.08 14.84 -30.96
N GLN A 139 52.72 15.33 -29.76
CA GLN A 139 53.45 16.41 -29.10
C GLN A 139 54.88 16.00 -28.72
N LEU A 140 55.07 14.76 -28.25
CA LEU A 140 56.38 14.22 -27.91
C LEU A 140 57.26 14.10 -29.17
N ALA A 141 56.69 13.68 -30.30
CA ALA A 141 57.39 13.65 -31.58
C ALA A 141 57.82 15.05 -32.06
N LEU A 142 57.03 16.10 -31.79
CA LEU A 142 57.40 17.48 -32.10
C LEU A 142 58.57 17.99 -31.23
N VAL A 143 58.57 17.68 -29.92
CA VAL A 143 59.64 18.09 -28.99
C VAL A 143 60.94 17.33 -29.29
N ASN A 144 60.86 16.05 -29.59
CA ASN A 144 62.01 15.23 -29.95
C ASN A 144 62.49 15.44 -31.39
N ASN A 145 61.94 16.43 -32.11
CA ASN A 145 62.38 16.73 -33.47
C ASN A 145 63.84 17.20 -33.45
N GLU A 146 64.65 16.57 -34.29
CA GLU A 146 66.10 16.81 -34.45
C GLU A 146 66.46 18.29 -34.72
N LYS A 147 65.50 19.07 -35.25
CA LYS A 147 65.61 20.53 -35.39
C LYS A 147 65.85 21.26 -34.07
N TRP A 148 65.23 20.82 -32.97
CA TRP A 148 65.46 21.41 -31.64
C TRP A 148 66.89 21.16 -31.17
N ASN A 149 67.42 19.96 -31.39
CA ASN A 149 68.82 19.67 -31.11
C ASN A 149 69.75 20.58 -31.92
N LEU A 150 69.48 20.77 -33.22
CA LEU A 150 70.25 21.65 -34.10
C LEU A 150 70.25 23.14 -33.67
N LEU A 151 69.13 23.61 -33.12
CA LEU A 151 68.99 24.97 -32.59
C LEU A 151 69.67 25.13 -31.23
N LEU A 152 69.66 24.10 -30.39
CA LEU A 152 70.24 24.13 -29.05
C LEU A 152 71.76 23.84 -29.03
N THR A 153 72.30 23.15 -30.05
CA THR A 153 73.75 22.85 -30.13
C THR A 153 74.56 23.85 -30.94
N LYS A 154 73.94 24.77 -31.71
CA LYS A 154 74.67 25.82 -32.42
C LYS A 154 74.91 27.03 -31.51
N THR A 155 76.06 27.04 -30.84
CA THR A 155 76.63 28.29 -30.30
C THR A 155 77.00 29.20 -31.49
N PRO A 156 76.58 30.47 -31.52
CA PRO A 156 77.05 31.38 -32.56
C PRO A 156 78.50 31.78 -32.26
N GLU A 157 79.46 31.11 -32.89
CA GLU A 157 80.81 31.67 -33.08
C GLU A 157 80.68 32.85 -34.06
N ARG A 158 80.45 34.05 -33.52
CA ARG A 158 80.89 35.28 -34.16
C ARG A 158 81.46 36.17 -33.07
N ASP A 159 82.78 36.16 -32.95
CA ASP A 159 83.50 37.30 -32.40
C ASP A 159 83.14 38.51 -33.25
N VAL A 160 82.25 39.36 -32.72
CA VAL A 160 81.98 40.67 -33.31
C VAL A 160 83.17 41.54 -32.95
N LEU A 161 84.23 41.52 -33.77
CA LEU A 161 85.33 42.46 -33.64
C LEU A 161 84.82 43.87 -33.99
N ALA A 162 84.83 44.77 -33.00
CA ALA A 162 84.54 46.17 -33.22
C ALA A 162 85.64 46.80 -34.10
N PRO A 163 85.29 47.55 -35.18
CA PRO A 163 86.30 48.17 -36.04
C PRO A 163 87.11 49.23 -35.27
N THR A 164 88.42 49.26 -35.49
CA THR A 164 89.36 50.18 -34.83
C THR A 164 89.38 51.55 -35.53
N LEU A 165 89.62 52.64 -34.78
CA LEU A 165 89.53 54.02 -35.26
C LEU A 165 90.47 54.33 -36.47
N GLU A 166 91.57 53.58 -36.63
CA GLU A 166 92.46 53.66 -37.80
C GLU A 166 91.77 53.27 -39.13
N GLU A 167 90.89 52.26 -39.12
CA GLU A 167 90.16 51.83 -40.33
C GLU A 167 89.08 52.83 -40.76
N ILE A 168 88.58 53.62 -39.82
CA ILE A 168 87.59 54.68 -40.07
C ILE A 168 88.28 55.95 -40.59
N MET A 169 89.48 56.27 -40.09
CA MET A 169 90.21 57.49 -40.45
C MET A 169 91.01 57.39 -41.77
N GLY A 170 91.45 56.20 -42.18
CA GLY A 170 92.15 55.98 -43.46
C GLY A 170 91.29 56.22 -44.72
N LYS A 171 89.96 56.31 -44.57
CA LYS A 171 89.04 56.59 -45.69
C LYS A 171 88.79 58.08 -45.95
N ASN A 172 89.26 58.98 -45.08
CA ASN A 172 88.97 60.41 -45.18
C ASN A 172 90.02 61.25 -45.92
N THR A 173 91.11 60.65 -46.41
CA THR A 173 92.15 61.38 -47.19
C THR A 173 91.81 61.48 -48.68
N ASN A 174 90.74 60.85 -49.16
CA ASN A 174 90.36 60.84 -50.59
C ASN A 174 89.23 61.83 -50.95
N ILE A 175 88.90 62.78 -50.07
CA ILE A 175 87.87 63.80 -50.33
C ILE A 175 88.46 65.08 -50.98
N GLN A 176 89.78 65.19 -51.14
CA GLN A 176 90.42 66.36 -51.77
C GLN A 176 90.82 66.21 -53.25
N THR A 177 90.63 65.04 -53.88
CA THR A 177 91.05 64.80 -55.28
C THR A 177 89.89 64.70 -56.29
N MET A 178 88.63 64.66 -55.83
CA MET A 178 87.44 64.63 -56.72
C MET A 178 86.90 66.03 -57.11
N ALA A 179 87.59 67.12 -56.76
CA ALA A 179 87.17 68.48 -57.07
C ALA A 179 87.85 69.09 -58.33
N VAL A 180 88.63 68.32 -59.11
CA VAL A 180 89.36 68.83 -60.29
C VAL A 180 88.91 68.23 -61.64
N GLU A 181 88.15 67.14 -61.70
CA GLU A 181 87.65 66.57 -62.97
C GLU A 181 86.18 66.92 -63.28
N ILE A 182 85.78 68.17 -62.98
CA ILE A 182 84.67 68.84 -63.68
C ILE A 182 85.30 69.76 -64.72
N SER A 183 85.80 69.24 -65.85
CA SER A 183 86.09 70.12 -67.02
C SER A 183 86.20 69.49 -68.41
N GLU A 184 86.08 68.18 -68.64
CA GLU A 184 86.19 67.64 -70.01
C GLU A 184 85.22 66.49 -70.27
N GLU A 185 83.97 66.82 -70.61
CA GLU A 185 83.20 66.22 -71.72
C GLU A 185 81.80 66.86 -71.79
N THR A 186 81.77 68.18 -72.00
CA THR A 186 80.70 68.84 -72.75
C THR A 186 81.27 69.24 -74.10
N LYS A 187 81.06 68.42 -75.14
CA LYS A 187 80.98 68.90 -76.52
C LYS A 187 80.20 67.94 -77.40
#